data_AF-A0A6S7KIU2-F1
#
_entry.id   AF-A0A6S7KIU2-F1
#
_cell.length_a   1.000
_cell.length_b   1.000
_cell.length_c   1.000
_cell.angle_alpha   90.00
_cell.angle_beta   90.00
_cell.angle_gamma   90.00
#
_symmetry.space_group_name_H-M   'P 1'
#
loop_
_entity.id
_entity.type
_entity.pdbx_description
1 polymer ?
#
loop_
_entity_poly.entity_id
_entity_poly.type
_entity_poly.pdbx_seq_one_letter_code
_entity_poly.pdbx_strand_id
1 'polypeptide(L)'
;SQTVKKVIEINPYLLGTMAGGAADCSYWERVLAKQCRIYELRNKERISVAAASKLLANMVYNYKGMGLSMGTMICGWDKRGPGLYYVDSDGSRLSNNIFSVGSGSTFAYGVIDSGYRPDLSVEEAYDLGERAIYHATHRDAYSGGVVNSKYNILFLP
;
A
#
# COMPACT_ATOMS: atom_id res chain seq x y z
N SER A 1 17.42 -1.89 -11.20
CA SER A 1 16.96 -0.54 -11.57
C SER A 1 16.78 0.27 -10.29
N GLN A 2 17.29 1.51 -10.23
CA GLN A 2 17.21 2.36 -9.03
C GLN A 2 15.99 3.29 -9.00
N THR A 3 15.15 3.26 -10.03
CA THR A 3 14.02 4.21 -10.22
C THR A 3 12.69 3.49 -10.45
N VAL A 4 12.45 2.37 -9.77
CA VAL A 4 11.18 1.64 -9.84
C VAL A 4 10.12 2.39 -9.04
N LYS A 5 8.96 2.68 -9.66
CA LYS A 5 7.81 3.23 -8.94
C LYS A 5 7.14 2.12 -8.15
N LYS A 6 7.36 2.12 -6.83
CA LYS A 6 6.74 1.15 -5.90
C LYS A 6 5.35 1.57 -5.41
N VAL A 7 4.88 2.77 -5.77
CA VAL A 7 3.49 3.20 -5.58
C VAL A 7 2.80 3.12 -6.93
N ILE A 8 1.64 2.46 -6.96
CA ILE A 8 0.83 2.26 -8.15
C ILE A 8 -0.45 3.07 -8.01
N GLU A 9 -0.72 3.91 -8.99
CA GLU A 9 -1.99 4.63 -9.11
C GLU A 9 -3.05 3.68 -9.68
N ILE A 10 -3.89 3.12 -8.81
CA ILE A 10 -4.97 2.20 -9.22
C ILE A 10 -6.07 3.00 -9.92
N ASN A 11 -6.44 4.14 -9.35
CA ASN A 11 -7.31 5.16 -9.92
C ASN A 11 -7.08 6.50 -9.17
N PRO A 12 -7.74 7.61 -9.53
CA PRO A 12 -7.50 8.91 -8.89
C PRO A 12 -7.79 9.00 -7.38
N TYR A 13 -8.37 7.97 -6.76
CA TYR A 13 -8.77 7.95 -5.35
C TYR A 13 -8.31 6.70 -4.58
N LEU A 14 -7.60 5.77 -5.23
CA LEU A 14 -7.01 4.57 -4.65
C LEU A 14 -5.57 4.43 -5.10
N LEU A 15 -4.68 4.17 -4.15
CA LEU A 15 -3.29 3.83 -4.38
C LEU A 15 -3.00 2.42 -3.87
N GLY A 16 -2.07 1.76 -4.55
CA GLY A 16 -1.52 0.47 -4.17
C GLY A 16 0.00 0.56 -3.98
N THR A 17 0.58 -0.40 -3.27
CA THR A 17 2.03 -0.47 -3.05
C THR A 17 2.62 -1.80 -3.48
N MET A 18 3.81 -1.77 -4.07
CA MET A 18 4.49 -2.96 -4.56
C MET A 18 5.55 -3.48 -3.58
N ALA A 19 5.31 -4.65 -3.00
CA ALA A 19 6.32 -5.46 -2.33
C ALA A 19 6.16 -6.94 -2.69
N GLY A 20 7.27 -7.63 -2.93
CA GLY A 20 7.29 -8.99 -3.50
C GLY A 20 7.63 -8.98 -5.00
N GLY A 21 6.99 -9.86 -5.76
CA GLY A 21 7.14 -9.96 -7.20
C GLY A 21 6.62 -8.72 -7.91
N ALA A 22 7.50 -7.95 -8.56
CA ALA A 22 7.12 -6.72 -9.25
C ALA A 22 6.08 -6.97 -10.36
N ALA A 23 6.18 -8.10 -11.06
CA ALA A 23 5.22 -8.52 -12.08
C ALA A 23 3.85 -8.85 -11.46
N ASP A 24 3.83 -9.61 -10.36
CA ASP A 24 2.61 -10.02 -9.67
C ASP A 24 1.83 -8.81 -9.16
N CYS A 25 2.50 -7.90 -8.43
CA CYS A 25 1.87 -6.69 -7.91
C CYS A 25 1.31 -5.83 -9.05
N SER A 26 2.13 -5.54 -10.07
CA SER A 26 1.73 -4.70 -11.21
C SER A 26 0.55 -5.29 -11.98
N TYR A 27 0.53 -6.62 -12.16
CA TYR A 27 -0.54 -7.31 -12.85
C TYR A 27 -1.84 -7.27 -12.03
N TRP A 28 -1.80 -7.71 -10.78
CA TRP A 28 -3.01 -7.84 -9.95
C TRP A 28 -3.62 -6.49 -9.57
N GLU A 29 -2.82 -5.46 -9.33
CA GLU A 29 -3.32 -4.11 -9.08
C GLU A 29 -3.93 -3.47 -10.34
N ARG A 30 -3.38 -3.77 -11.53
CA ARG A 30 -4.01 -3.37 -12.80
C ARG A 30 -5.33 -4.10 -13.05
N VAL A 31 -5.42 -5.38 -12.70
CA VAL A 31 -6.68 -6.13 -12.75
C VAL A 31 -7.69 -5.54 -11.75
N LEU A 32 -7.25 -5.18 -10.55
CA LEU A 32 -8.09 -4.50 -9.57
C LEU A 32 -8.60 -3.15 -10.10
N ALA A 33 -7.76 -2.33 -10.73
CA ALA A 33 -8.17 -1.07 -11.34
C ALA A 33 -9.30 -1.28 -12.37
N LYS A 34 -9.17 -2.30 -13.23
CA LYS A 34 -10.23 -2.69 -14.17
C LYS A 34 -11.54 -3.05 -13.45
N GLN A 35 -11.48 -3.86 -12.40
CA GLN A 35 -12.68 -4.26 -11.64
C GLN A 35 -13.34 -3.07 -10.93
N CYS A 36 -12.54 -2.16 -10.36
CA CYS A 36 -13.02 -0.93 -9.73
C CYS A 36 -13.75 -0.05 -10.76
N ARG A 37 -13.22 0.07 -11.98
CA ARG A 37 -13.87 0.84 -13.05
C ARG A 37 -15.20 0.20 -13.50
N ILE A 38 -15.24 -1.13 -13.63
CA ILE A 38 -16.49 -1.85 -13.96
C ILE A 38 -17.53 -1.67 -12.86
N TYR A 39 -17.13 -1.74 -11.59
CA TYR A 39 -18.01 -1.49 -10.45
C TYR A 39 -18.61 -0.08 -10.52
N GLU A 40 -17.78 0.93 -10.77
CA GLU A 40 -18.22 2.31 -10.88
C GLU A 40 -19.24 2.53 -11.99
N LEU A 41 -18.99 1.96 -13.18
CA LEU A 41 -19.91 2.07 -14.32
C LEU A 41 -21.27 1.40 -14.07
N ARG A 42 -21.27 0.25 -13.37
CA ARG A 42 -22.51 -0.50 -13.07
C ARG A 42 -23.35 0.17 -11.98
N ASN A 43 -22.70 0.65 -10.92
CA ASN A 43 -23.40 1.17 -9.74
C ASN A 43 -23.57 2.69 -9.78
N LYS A 44 -22.93 3.39 -10.73
CA LYS A 44 -22.83 4.87 -10.78
C LYS A 44 -22.26 5.45 -9.48
N GLU A 45 -21.44 4.67 -8.79
CA GLU A 45 -20.83 5.01 -7.51
C GLU A 45 -19.42 4.41 -7.43
N ARG A 46 -18.47 5.19 -6.87
CA ARG A 46 -17.10 4.72 -6.63
C ARG A 46 -17.08 3.56 -5.63
N ILE A 47 -16.17 2.63 -5.84
CA ILE A 47 -15.95 1.52 -4.90
C ILE A 47 -15.32 2.03 -3.60
N SER A 48 -15.68 1.43 -2.46
CA SER A 48 -15.03 1.70 -1.18
C SER A 48 -13.63 1.06 -1.10
N VAL A 49 -12.75 1.60 -0.25
CA VAL A 49 -11.41 1.05 -0.03
C VAL A 49 -11.51 -0.38 0.54
N ALA A 50 -12.49 -0.58 1.43
CA ALA A 50 -12.80 -1.87 2.01
C ALA A 50 -13.22 -2.92 0.96
N ALA A 51 -14.05 -2.53 -0.01
CA ALA A 51 -14.49 -3.43 -1.08
C ALA A 51 -13.36 -3.71 -2.08
N ALA A 52 -12.57 -2.70 -2.47
CA ALA A 52 -11.43 -2.87 -3.37
C ALA A 52 -10.39 -3.85 -2.79
N SER A 53 -10.00 -3.67 -1.53
CA SER A 53 -9.07 -4.59 -0.85
C SER A 53 -9.63 -6.03 -0.74
N LYS A 54 -10.94 -6.18 -0.51
CA LYS A 54 -11.56 -7.51 -0.44
C LYS A 54 -11.64 -8.19 -1.80
N LEU A 55 -11.90 -7.44 -2.88
CA LEU A 55 -11.84 -7.97 -4.24
C LEU A 55 -10.44 -8.48 -4.58
N LEU A 56 -9.39 -7.72 -4.24
CA LEU A 56 -8.02 -8.14 -4.47
C LEU A 56 -7.68 -9.44 -3.73
N ALA A 57 -7.97 -9.49 -2.43
CA ALA A 57 -7.73 -10.68 -1.61
C ALA A 57 -8.42 -11.92 -2.19
N ASN A 58 -9.68 -11.79 -2.64
CA ASN A 58 -10.40 -12.89 -3.26
C ASN A 58 -9.80 -13.31 -4.62
N MET A 59 -9.30 -12.38 -5.43
CA MET A 59 -8.67 -12.70 -6.71
C MET A 59 -7.39 -13.51 -6.52
N VAL A 60 -6.50 -13.07 -5.62
CA VAL A 60 -5.21 -13.73 -5.39
C VAL A 60 -5.35 -15.05 -4.64
N TYR A 61 -6.36 -15.19 -3.78
CA TYR A 61 -6.64 -16.45 -3.09
C TYR A 61 -6.88 -17.63 -4.05
N ASN A 62 -7.42 -17.38 -5.25
CA ASN A 62 -7.61 -18.42 -6.26
C ASN A 62 -6.29 -19.04 -6.77
N TYR A 63 -5.17 -18.37 -6.51
CA TYR A 63 -3.82 -18.79 -6.90
C TYR A 63 -2.94 -19.13 -5.69
N LYS A 64 -3.56 -19.34 -4.51
CA LYS A 64 -2.86 -19.71 -3.29
C LYS A 64 -2.05 -20.99 -3.51
N GLY A 65 -0.77 -20.96 -3.14
CA GLY A 65 0.15 -22.10 -3.30
C GLY A 65 0.76 -22.23 -4.70
N MET A 66 0.45 -21.35 -5.65
CA MET A 66 0.99 -21.39 -7.02
C MET A 66 2.25 -20.52 -7.22
N GLY A 67 2.86 -20.03 -6.13
CA GLY A 67 4.10 -19.25 -6.18
C GLY A 67 3.93 -17.75 -6.40
N LEU A 68 2.72 -17.19 -6.21
CA LEU A 68 2.53 -15.73 -6.20
C LEU A 68 3.25 -15.07 -5.03
N SER A 69 3.95 -13.97 -5.29
CA SER A 69 4.61 -13.15 -4.27
C SER A 69 4.10 -11.72 -4.35
N MET A 70 3.23 -11.34 -3.40
CA MET A 70 2.62 -10.01 -3.38
C MET A 70 2.22 -9.66 -1.95
N GLY A 71 2.79 -8.58 -1.41
CA GLY A 71 2.31 -7.91 -0.21
C GLY A 71 2.03 -6.46 -0.56
N THR A 72 0.76 -6.10 -0.74
CA THR A 72 0.36 -4.75 -1.17
C THR A 72 -0.54 -4.09 -0.15
N MET A 73 -0.40 -2.79 -0.01
CA MET A 73 -1.30 -1.96 0.79
C MET A 73 -2.23 -1.23 -0.15
N ILE A 74 -3.53 -1.32 0.09
CA ILE A 74 -4.56 -0.56 -0.59
C ILE A 74 -4.98 0.59 0.31
N CYS A 75 -4.78 1.81 -0.18
CA CYS A 75 -5.12 3.01 0.57
C CYS A 75 -5.94 3.99 -0.26
N GLY A 76 -6.75 4.79 0.42
CA GLY A 76 -7.60 5.79 -0.21
C GLY A 76 -8.60 6.39 0.77
N TRP A 77 -9.54 7.17 0.23
CA TRP A 77 -10.57 7.85 1.02
C TRP A 77 -11.95 7.52 0.46
N ASP A 78 -12.88 7.08 1.31
CA ASP A 78 -14.25 6.78 0.92
C ASP A 78 -15.28 7.42 1.86
N LYS A 79 -16.54 7.02 1.75
CA LYS A 79 -17.66 7.55 2.56
C LYS A 79 -17.47 7.36 4.08
N ARG A 80 -16.58 6.46 4.51
CA ARG A 80 -16.27 6.18 5.91
C ARG A 80 -15.00 6.89 6.40
N GLY A 81 -14.34 7.67 5.54
CA GLY A 81 -13.08 8.36 5.85
C GLY A 81 -11.87 7.68 5.21
N PRO A 82 -10.67 7.88 5.80
CA PRO A 82 -9.44 7.25 5.31
C PRO A 82 -9.50 5.73 5.54
N GLY A 83 -9.04 4.98 4.54
CA GLY A 83 -8.97 3.52 4.59
C GLY A 83 -7.58 3.03 4.26
N LEU A 84 -7.06 2.10 5.06
CA LEU A 84 -5.79 1.43 4.83
C LEU A 84 -5.94 -0.07 5.09
N TYR A 85 -5.58 -0.87 4.09
CA TYR A 85 -5.65 -2.32 4.13
C TYR A 85 -4.37 -2.96 3.60
N TYR A 86 -3.84 -3.94 4.31
CA TYR A 86 -2.80 -4.84 3.80
C TYR A 86 -3.44 -6.08 3.17
N VAL A 87 -2.97 -6.50 2.00
CA VAL A 87 -3.38 -7.71 1.28
C VAL A 87 -2.15 -8.52 0.89
N ASP A 88 -2.15 -9.81 1.25
CA ASP A 88 -1.05 -10.73 0.99
C ASP A 88 -1.43 -11.79 -0.07
N SER A 89 -0.43 -12.48 -0.63
CA SER A 89 -0.60 -13.45 -1.72
C SER A 89 -1.32 -14.73 -1.28
N ASP A 90 -1.40 -14.99 0.02
CA ASP A 90 -2.15 -16.10 0.60
C ASP A 90 -3.64 -15.80 0.80
N GLY A 91 -4.09 -14.60 0.41
CA GLY A 91 -5.45 -14.08 0.55
C GLY A 91 -5.73 -13.38 1.88
N SER A 92 -4.73 -13.23 2.75
CA SER A 92 -4.84 -12.47 4.00
C SER A 92 -5.20 -11.01 3.72
N ARG A 93 -6.03 -10.43 4.59
CA ARG A 93 -6.46 -9.04 4.49
C ARG A 93 -6.63 -8.43 5.87
N LEU A 94 -5.85 -7.41 6.16
CA LEU A 94 -5.81 -6.73 7.46
C LEU A 94 -6.12 -5.24 7.28
N SER A 95 -6.71 -4.63 8.30
CA SER A 95 -6.93 -3.18 8.36
C SER A 95 -6.25 -2.65 9.61
N ASN A 96 -5.49 -1.56 9.46
CA ASN A 96 -4.78 -0.91 10.55
C ASN A 96 -4.41 0.52 10.13
N ASN A 97 -3.98 1.35 11.08
CA ASN A 97 -3.53 2.72 10.82
C ASN A 97 -2.11 2.78 10.28
N ILE A 98 -1.29 1.77 10.56
CA ILE A 98 0.12 1.71 10.18
C ILE A 98 0.42 0.33 9.62
N PHE A 99 1.12 0.31 8.48
CA PHE A 99 1.74 -0.87 7.91
C PHE A 99 3.11 -0.51 7.34
N SER A 100 4.02 -1.48 7.37
CA SER A 100 5.32 -1.44 6.70
C SER A 100 5.59 -2.82 6.13
N VAL A 101 5.92 -2.88 4.83
CA VAL A 101 6.01 -4.13 4.05
C VAL A 101 7.31 -4.13 3.25
N GLY A 102 7.94 -5.30 3.14
CA GLY A 102 9.20 -5.50 2.42
C GLY A 102 10.37 -5.84 3.35
N SER A 103 11.56 -6.01 2.77
CA SER A 103 12.77 -6.41 3.51
C SER A 103 13.21 -5.40 4.57
N GLY A 104 13.04 -4.10 4.31
CA GLY A 104 13.35 -3.03 5.26
C GLY A 104 12.26 -2.73 6.29
N SER A 105 11.19 -3.54 6.34
CA SER A 105 9.98 -3.20 7.10
C SER A 105 10.21 -3.04 8.60
N THR A 106 11.01 -3.92 9.20
CA THR A 106 11.33 -3.91 10.64
C THR A 106 12.11 -2.67 11.05
N PHE A 107 13.03 -2.19 10.20
CA PHE A 107 13.76 -0.94 10.45
C PHE A 107 12.84 0.28 10.36
N ALA A 108 11.92 0.30 9.38
CA ALA A 108 10.94 1.37 9.26
C ALA A 108 9.98 1.41 10.45
N TYR A 109 9.48 0.26 10.92
CA TYR A 109 8.65 0.21 12.13
C TYR A 109 9.36 0.80 13.35
N GLY A 110 10.65 0.48 13.57
CA GLY A 110 11.40 1.03 14.71
C GLY A 110 11.44 2.57 14.74
N VAL A 111 11.47 3.22 13.58
CA VAL A 111 11.41 4.69 13.49
C VAL A 111 9.97 5.19 13.62
N ILE A 112 9.02 4.58 12.90
CA ILE A 112 7.61 4.98 12.91
C ILE A 112 7.05 4.89 14.33
N ASP A 113 7.23 3.75 15.00
CA ASP A 113 6.69 3.51 16.34
C ASP A 113 7.27 4.46 17.40
N SER A 114 8.51 4.95 17.19
CA SER A 114 9.15 5.90 18.09
C SER A 114 8.62 7.34 17.97
N GLY A 115 8.05 7.70 16.81
CA GLY A 115 7.63 9.07 16.49
C GLY A 115 6.16 9.25 16.20
N TYR A 116 5.42 8.16 15.97
CA TYR A 116 4.01 8.21 15.59
C TYR A 116 3.14 8.73 16.73
N ARG A 117 2.27 9.69 16.41
CA ARG A 117 1.17 10.13 17.25
C ARG A 117 -0.07 10.33 16.38
N PRO A 118 -1.29 10.04 16.88
CA PRO A 118 -2.52 10.27 16.12
C PRO A 118 -2.73 11.73 15.69
N ASP A 119 -2.14 12.68 16.43
CA ASP A 119 -2.32 14.12 16.29
C ASP A 119 -1.12 14.83 15.63
N LEU A 120 -0.30 14.11 14.86
CA LEU A 120 0.77 14.72 14.07
C LEU A 120 0.21 15.76 13.09
N SER A 121 0.94 16.86 12.89
CA SER A 121 0.71 17.71 11.74
C SER A 121 1.08 17.00 10.43
N VAL A 122 0.60 17.52 9.30
CA VAL A 122 0.90 16.98 7.97
C VAL A 122 2.42 16.99 7.72
N GLU A 123 3.10 18.07 8.12
CA GLU A 123 4.54 18.25 7.98
C GLU A 123 5.33 17.26 8.84
N GLU A 124 4.93 17.06 10.10
CA GLU A 124 5.56 16.08 10.99
C GLU A 124 5.37 14.64 10.48
N ALA A 125 4.20 14.34 9.91
CA ALA A 125 3.95 13.03 9.32
C ALA A 125 4.88 12.78 8.13
N TYR A 126 5.03 13.75 7.22
CA TYR A 126 5.98 13.63 6.10
C TYR A 126 7.41 13.41 6.58
N ASP A 127 7.89 14.23 7.52
CA ASP A 127 9.22 14.08 8.09
C ASP A 127 9.43 12.69 8.72
N LEU A 128 8.45 12.20 9.49
CA LEU A 128 8.51 10.87 10.09
C LEU A 128 8.60 9.76 9.02
N GLY A 129 7.77 9.83 7.98
CA GLY A 129 7.80 8.85 6.89
C GLY A 129 9.12 8.86 6.11
N GLU A 130 9.63 10.04 5.78
CA GLU A 130 10.91 10.18 5.07
C GLU A 130 12.08 9.64 5.90
N ARG A 131 12.12 9.96 7.20
CA ARG A 131 13.13 9.40 8.12
C ARG A 131 13.01 7.89 8.24
N ALA A 132 11.81 7.35 8.32
CA ALA A 132 11.60 5.91 8.42
C ALA A 132 12.15 5.18 7.18
N ILE A 133 11.87 5.67 5.97
CA ILE A 133 12.41 5.10 4.73
C ILE A 133 13.93 5.31 4.64
N TYR A 134 14.44 6.49 5.02
CA TYR A 134 15.87 6.76 5.04
C TYR A 134 16.63 5.77 5.93
N HIS A 135 16.18 5.56 7.18
CA HIS A 135 16.84 4.61 8.08
C HIS A 135 16.69 3.16 7.62
N ALA A 136 15.54 2.79 7.04
CA ALA A 136 15.36 1.47 6.45
C ALA A 136 16.34 1.23 5.29
N THR A 137 16.48 2.18 4.36
CA THR A 137 17.43 2.07 3.23
C THR A 137 18.90 2.10 3.67
N HIS A 138 19.22 2.77 4.78
CA HIS A 138 20.56 2.76 5.34
C HIS A 138 20.96 1.39 5.93
N ARG A 139 19.99 0.60 6.41
CA ARG A 139 20.24 -0.68 7.09
C ARG A 139 19.97 -1.91 6.23
N ASP A 140 18.97 -1.87 5.35
CA ASP A 140 18.58 -2.98 4.48
C ASP A 140 19.29 -2.92 3.12
N ALA A 141 20.07 -3.96 2.80
CA ALA A 141 20.84 -4.05 1.56
C ALA A 141 20.00 -4.09 0.28
N TYR A 142 18.71 -4.47 0.37
CA TYR A 142 17.79 -4.54 -0.76
C TYR A 142 16.91 -3.29 -0.92
N SER A 143 17.10 -2.29 -0.04
CA SER A 143 16.38 -1.02 -0.06
C SER A 143 17.32 0.13 -0.41
N GLY A 144 16.93 0.99 -1.35
CA GLY A 144 17.73 2.13 -1.78
C GLY A 144 17.10 2.89 -2.94
N GLY A 145 17.80 3.90 -3.46
CA GLY A 145 17.31 4.77 -4.53
C GLY A 145 16.63 6.02 -3.98
N VAL A 146 15.43 6.33 -4.46
CA VAL A 146 14.71 7.58 -4.18
C VAL A 146 13.50 7.33 -3.29
N VAL A 147 13.31 8.17 -2.28
CA VAL A 147 12.07 8.21 -1.47
C VAL A 147 11.00 8.95 -2.27
N ASN A 148 9.89 8.27 -2.57
CA ASN A 148 8.80 8.86 -3.33
C ASN A 148 7.63 9.26 -2.41
N SER A 149 7.76 10.41 -1.76
CA SER A 149 6.74 11.02 -0.89
C SER A 149 5.62 11.73 -1.67
N LYS A 150 5.66 11.72 -3.02
CA LYS A 150 4.79 12.53 -3.88
C LYS A 150 3.32 12.14 -3.82
N TYR A 151 3.04 10.95 -3.32
CA TYR A 151 1.70 10.51 -2.98
C TYR A 151 1.58 10.65 -1.46
N ASN A 152 0.62 11.42 -0.97
CA ASN A 152 0.35 11.67 0.45
C ASN A 152 -0.03 10.37 1.20
N ILE A 153 0.87 9.39 1.27
CA ILE A 153 0.69 8.08 1.90
C ILE A 153 1.29 8.15 3.29
N LEU A 154 0.74 9.04 4.10
CA LEU A 154 0.75 8.98 5.56
C LEU A 154 -0.68 9.34 5.96
N PHE A 155 -1.49 8.32 6.18
CA PHE A 155 -2.85 8.52 6.65
C PHE A 155 -2.77 8.78 8.15
N LEU A 156 -2.96 10.04 8.52
CA LEU A 156 -3.32 10.41 9.87
C LEU A 156 -4.82 10.16 10.08
N PRO A 157 -5.24 9.69 11.27
CA PRO A 157 -6.64 9.43 11.60
C PRO A 157 -7.51 10.69 11.54
#